data_AF-A4U3V4-F1
#
_entry.id   AF-A4U3V4-F1
#
_cell.length_a   1.000
_cell.length_b   1.000
_cell.length_c   1.000
_cell.angle_alpha   90.00
_cell.angle_beta   90.00
_cell.angle_gamma   90.00
#
_symmetry.space_group_name_H-M   'P 1'
#
loop_
_entity.id
_entity.type
_entity.pdbx_description
1 polymer ?
#
loop_
_entity_poly.entity_id
_entity_poly.type
_entity_poly.pdbx_seq_one_letter_code
_entity_poly.pdbx_strand_id
1 'polypeptide(L)' 'MAIDGKTLRGSFDAFHDRKAAHVLSAFAADGQIILGHLAIAEKSNEIPAAQAMIAALGLTGRLFTLDAMHCQKNIRDCP' A
#
# COMPACT_ATOMS: atom_id res chain seq x y z
N MET A 1 -1.82 -10.45 8.69
CA MET A 1 -2.50 -9.33 8.00
C MET A 1 -1.94 -9.19 6.60
N ALA A 2 -2.77 -8.86 5.61
CA ALA A 2 -2.36 -8.67 4.23
C ALA A 2 -2.40 -7.20 3.83
N ILE A 3 -1.42 -6.75 3.07
CA ILE A 3 -1.41 -5.41 2.46
C ILE A 3 -1.23 -5.61 0.97
N ASP A 4 -2.15 -5.03 0.19
CA ASP A 4 -2.25 -5.26 -1.25
C ASP A 4 -2.54 -3.96 -2.01
N GLY A 5 -1.89 -3.79 -3.16
CA GLY A 5 -2.06 -2.65 -4.06
C GLY A 5 -3.00 -3.00 -5.20
N LYS A 6 -4.08 -2.25 -5.38
CA LYS A 6 -5.04 -2.44 -6.46
C LYS A 6 -5.13 -1.18 -7.32
N THR A 7 -4.95 -1.34 -8.62
CA THR A 7 -5.26 -0.29 -9.59
C THR A 7 -6.76 -0.34 -9.91
N LEU A 8 -7.46 0.77 -9.68
CA LEU A 8 -8.89 0.88 -9.99
C LEU A 8 -9.11 0.99 -11.50
N ARG A 9 -9.66 -0.07 -12.09
CA ARG A 9 -10.02 -0.10 -13.51
C ARG A 9 -11.14 0.92 -13.80
N GLY A 10 -10.92 1.80 -14.78
CA GLY A 10 -11.87 2.85 -15.16
C GLY A 10 -11.74 4.16 -14.38
N SER A 11 -10.81 4.25 -13.42
CA SER A 11 -10.48 5.50 -12.72
C SER A 11 -9.51 6.39 -13.51
N PHE A 12 -9.14 6.00 -14.73
CA PHE A 12 -8.33 6.83 -15.60
C PHE A 12 -9.22 7.88 -16.25
N ASP A 13 -8.80 9.14 -16.22
CA ASP A 13 -9.47 10.24 -16.91
C ASP A 13 -8.54 10.74 -18.01
N ALA A 14 -8.79 10.28 -19.23
CA ALA A 14 -8.01 10.68 -20.39
C ALA A 14 -8.23 12.15 -20.79
N PHE A 15 -9.33 12.78 -20.34
CA PHE A 15 -9.61 14.20 -20.61
C PHE A 15 -8.75 15.12 -19.73
N HIS A 16 -8.39 14.68 -18.52
CA HIS A 16 -7.56 15.43 -17.58
C HIS A 16 -6.15 14.82 -17.39
N ASP A 17 -5.72 13.92 -18.29
CA ASP A 17 -4.44 13.19 -18.24
C ASP A 17 -4.16 12.50 -16.88
N ARG A 18 -5.22 12.02 -16.22
CA ARG A 18 -5.15 11.36 -14.91
C ARG A 18 -5.09 9.85 -15.09
N LYS A 19 -3.98 9.23 -14.73
CA LYS A 19 -3.84 7.77 -14.68
C LYS A 19 -4.73 7.17 -13.61
N ALA A 20 -5.01 5.87 -13.78
CA ALA A 20 -5.86 5.12 -12.87
C ALA A 20 -5.39 5.24 -11.42
N ALA A 21 -6.32 5.46 -10.50
CA ALA A 21 -6.01 5.54 -9.08
C ALA A 21 -5.47 4.20 -8.57
N HIS A 22 -4.29 4.24 -7.96
CA HIS A 22 -3.71 3.12 -7.23
C HIS A 22 -4.16 3.22 -5.76
N VAL A 23 -4.72 2.14 -5.23
CA VAL A 23 -5.20 2.08 -3.84
C VAL A 23 -4.50 0.94 -3.14
N LEU A 24 -3.81 1.26 -2.05
CA LEU A 24 -3.27 0.27 -1.13
C LEU A 24 -4.31 -0.05 -0.05
N SER A 25 -4.51 -1.31 0.29
CA SER A 25 -5.46 -1.72 1.34
C SER A 25 -4.79 -2.63 2.36
N ALA A 26 -5.05 -2.40 3.65
CA ALA A 26 -4.67 -3.29 4.75
C ALA A 26 -5.87 -4.13 5.20
N PHE A 27 -5.73 -5.45 5.10
CA PHE A 27 -6.76 -6.42 5.39
C PHE A 27 -6.35 -7.36 6.53
N ALA A 28 -7.20 -7.48 7.55
CA ALA A 28 -7.03 -8.44 8.62
C ALA A 28 -7.87 -9.69 8.32
N ALA A 29 -7.20 -10.76 7.87
CA ALA A 29 -7.85 -12.01 7.49
C ALA A 29 -8.62 -12.66 8.65
N ASP A 30 -8.09 -12.60 9.87
CA ASP A 30 -8.71 -13.19 11.06
C ASP A 30 -10.10 -12.61 11.35
N GLY A 31 -10.28 -11.31 11.11
CA GLY A 31 -11.55 -10.61 11.32
C GLY A 31 -12.34 -10.32 10.04
N GLN A 32 -11.80 -10.67 8.87
CA GLN A 32 -12.33 -10.29 7.56
C GLN A 32 -12.62 -8.79 7.40
N ILE A 33 -11.83 -7.94 8.07
CA ILE A 33 -12.01 -6.48 8.06
C ILE A 33 -10.90 -5.78 7.29
N ILE A 34 -11.27 -4.69 6.61
CA ILE A 34 -10.32 -3.72 6.06
C ILE A 34 -9.99 -2.73 7.18
N LEU A 35 -8.73 -2.67 7.58
CA LEU A 35 -8.24 -1.77 8.64
C LEU A 35 -7.93 -0.37 8.11
N GLY A 36 -7.67 -0.25 6.82
CA GLY A 36 -7.45 1.03 6.17
C GLY A 36 -7.14 0.87 4.70
N HIS A 37 -7.27 1.97 3.96
CA HIS A 37 -6.84 2.08 2.57
C HIS A 37 -6.19 3.45 2.32
N LEU A 38 -5.25 3.50 1.40
CA LEU A 38 -4.54 4.71 1.01
C LEU A 38 -4.56 4.85 -0.51
N ALA A 39 -5.04 6.00 -1.00
CA ALA A 39 -4.90 6.36 -2.40
C ALA A 39 -3.46 6.84 -2.65
N ILE A 40 -2.79 6.22 -3.61
CA ILE A 40 -1.43 6.54 -4.02
C ILE A 40 -1.51 7.49 -5.22
N ALA A 41 -0.83 8.64 -5.10
CA ALA A 41 -0.74 9.61 -6.18
C ALA A 41 0.13 9.07 -7.34
N GLU A 42 -0.10 9.54 -8.57
CA GLU A 42 0.54 9.02 -9.79
C GLU A 42 2.07 8.98 -9.79
N LYS A 43 2.71 9.85 -9.00
CA LYS A 43 4.16 9.97 -8.91
C LYS A 43 4.75 9.26 -7.69
N SER A 44 3.90 8.65 -6.86
CA SER A 44 4.29 7.93 -5.65
C SER A 44 4.39 6.44 -5.91
N ASN A 45 5.44 5.81 -5.38
CA ASN A 45 5.64 4.37 -5.48
C ASN A 45 4.86 3.65 -4.37
N GLU A 46 4.38 2.45 -4.65
CA GLU A 46 3.58 1.65 -3.71
C GLU A 46 4.37 1.23 -2.46
N ILE A 47 5.69 1.09 -2.60
CA ILE A 47 6.61 0.63 -1.55
C ILE A 47 6.69 1.60 -0.36
N PRO A 48 7.03 2.89 -0.54
CA PRO A 48 7.00 3.85 0.58
C PRO A 48 5.59 4.05 1.15
N ALA A 49 4.54 3.93 0.32
CA ALA A 49 3.16 4.01 0.78
C ALA A 49 2.80 2.84 1.72
N ALA A 50 3.26 1.62 1.40
CA ALA A 50 3.09 0.45 2.26
C ALA A 50 3.84 0.58 3.58
N GLN A 51 5.08 1.07 3.56
CA GLN A 51 5.84 1.33 4.79
C GLN A 51 5.14 2.37 5.69
N ALA A 52 4.65 3.46 5.10
CA ALA A 52 3.90 4.48 5.83
C ALA A 52 2.59 3.93 6.42
N MET A 53 1.86 3.08 5.69
CA MET A 53 0.65 2.44 6.18
C MET A 53 0.93 1.51 7.37
N ILE A 54 1.99 0.70 7.31
CA ILE A 54 2.39 -0.17 8.42
C ILE A 54 2.73 0.66 9.67
N ALA A 55 3.48 1.75 9.49
CA ALA A 55 3.81 2.67 10.57
C ALA A 55 2.56 3.33 11.17
N ALA A 56 1.62 3.78 10.33
CA ALA A 56 0.38 4.43 10.75
C ALA A 56 -0.59 3.46 11.46
N LEU A 57 -0.61 2.18 11.09
CA LEU A 57 -1.38 1.16 11.79
C LEU A 57 -0.86 0.94 13.22
N GLY A 58 0.42 1.23 13.50
CA GLY A 58 0.99 1.13 14.85
C GLY A 58 0.99 -0.27 15.44
N LEU A 59 0.81 -1.31 14.61
CA LEU A 59 0.69 -2.70 15.03
C LEU A 59 2.09 -3.33 15.12
N THR A 60 2.77 -3.11 16.23
CA THR A 60 4.09 -3.68 16.52
C THR A 60 4.01 -5.18 16.78
N GLY A 61 5.03 -5.94 16.38
CA GLY A 61 5.13 -7.38 16.61
C GLY A 61 4.13 -8.25 15.81
N ARG A 62 3.48 -7.69 14.78
CA ARG A 62 2.56 -8.42 13.91
C ARG A 62 3.22 -8.85 12.61
N LEU A 63 2.79 -10.00 12.09
CA LEU A 63 3.20 -10.50 10.79
C LEU A 63 2.33 -9.90 9.67
N PHE A 64 2.99 -9.21 8.75
CA PHE A 64 2.39 -8.64 7.55
C PHE A 64 2.81 -9.45 6.32
N THR A 65 1.86 -9.70 5.43
CA THR A 65 2.10 -10.31 4.12
C THR A 65 1.86 -9.24 3.06
N LEU A 66 2.87 -9.02 2.21
CA LEU A 66 2.83 -8.07 1.08
C LEU A 66 3.34 -8.78 -0.17
N ASP A 67 3.10 -8.18 -1.34
CA ASP A 67 3.73 -8.64 -2.58
C ASP A 67 5.26 -8.56 -2.50
N ALA A 68 5.94 -9.51 -3.15
CA ALA A 68 7.40 -9.65 -3.11
C ALA A 68 8.14 -8.38 -3.55
N MET A 69 7.56 -7.55 -4.42
CA MET A 69 8.14 -6.28 -4.85
C MET A 69 8.30 -5.28 -3.70
N HIS A 70 7.54 -5.42 -2.61
CA HIS A 70 7.62 -4.59 -1.40
C HIS A 70 8.77 -4.98 -0.47
N CYS A 71 9.41 -6.15 -0.67
CA CYS A 71 10.56 -6.60 0.11
C CYS A 71 11.86 -5.85 -0.28
N GLN A 72 11.79 -4.53 -0.41
CA GLN A 72 12.94 -3.68 -0.64
C GLN A 72 13.48 -3.19 0.70
N LYS A 73 14.72 -3.58 1.01
CA LYS A 73 15.45 -2.99 2.13
C LYS A 73 15.89 -1.60 1.69
N ASN A 74 15.41 -0.57 2.37
CA ASN A 74 16.07 0.73 2.32
C ASN A 74 17.45 0.56 2.95
N ILE A 75 18.49 0.39 2.12
CA ILE A 75 19.90 0.28 2.54
C ILE A 75 20.38 1.56 3.29
N ARG A 76 19.54 2.61 3.36
CA ARG A 76 19.84 3.87 4.03
C ARG A 76 19.70 3.84 5.56
N ASP A 77 18.95 2.90 6.12
CA ASP A 77 18.85 2.72 7.57
C ASP A 77 19.50 1.40 7.98
N CYS A 78 20.83 1.35 7.86
CA CYS A 78 21.66 0.39 8.57
C CYS A 78 22.62 1.21 9.46
N PRO A 79 22.48 1.18 10.79
CA PRO A 79 23.63 1.50 11.65
C PRO A 79 24.77 0.49 11.44
#